data_AF-A0AAV4GYT1-F1
#
_entry.id   AF-A0AAV4GYT1-F1
#
_cell.length_a   1.000
_cell.length_b   1.000
_cell.length_c   1.000
_cell.angle_alpha   90.00
_cell.angle_beta   90.00
_cell.angle_gamma   90.00
#
_symmetry.space_group_name_H-M   'P 1'
#
loop_
_entity.id
_entity.type
_entity.pdbx_description
1 polymer ?
#
loop_
_entity_poly.entity_id
_entity_poly.type
_entity_poly.pdbx_seq_one_letter_code
_entity_poly.pdbx_strand_id
1 'polypeptide(L)'
;MLGFKEFTEYLRLSPQERTSEEGKRLFKQGPGPSVPPVYSVDSTDLSTWDQSVAQAIEVVQAYTQGQLPSLSPEPSQRKVDSTVVRQVCDVCGGRVFLHQHEWTGHLKSKKHRHNVKQLAREREKLSLTLSAREGQLREETSSPLQSSHDRDHNEDSQTEITDTGDGGLAHTAGSRAI
;
A
#
# COMPACT_ATOMS: atom_id res chain seq x y z
N MET A 1 15.34 16.23 -6.79
CA MET A 1 15.80 17.25 -5.84
C MET A 1 14.95 17.16 -4.57
N LEU A 2 15.41 16.39 -3.60
CA LEU A 2 14.80 16.28 -2.26
C LEU A 2 15.63 17.18 -1.34
N GLY A 3 15.07 18.29 -0.86
CA GLY A 3 15.81 19.16 0.06
C GLY A 3 15.13 20.47 0.43
N PHE A 4 14.30 21.05 -0.45
CA PHE A 4 13.74 22.38 -0.20
C PHE A 4 12.38 22.37 0.52
N LYS A 5 11.50 21.42 0.19
CA LYS A 5 10.11 21.43 0.67
C LYS A 5 9.95 21.22 2.18
N GLU A 6 10.92 20.58 2.82
CA GLU A 6 10.83 20.23 4.24
C GLU A 6 11.11 21.42 5.16
N PHE A 7 11.82 22.43 4.67
CA PHE A 7 12.05 23.68 5.39
C PHE A 7 11.10 24.80 4.96
N THR A 8 10.02 24.48 4.22
CA THR A 8 9.13 25.51 3.66
C THR A 8 8.58 26.43 4.74
N GLU A 9 8.13 25.89 5.88
CA GLU A 9 7.60 26.73 6.97
C GLU A 9 8.69 27.62 7.59
N TYR A 10 9.90 27.10 7.78
CA TYR A 10 11.04 27.88 8.27
C TYR A 10 11.45 28.97 7.27
N LEU A 11 11.49 28.65 5.98
CA LEU A 11 11.90 29.57 4.93
C LEU A 11 10.84 30.63 4.62
N ARG A 12 9.57 30.39 4.97
CA ARG A 12 8.50 31.40 4.94
C ARG A 12 8.64 32.46 6.02
N LEU A 13 9.36 32.18 7.11
CA LEU A 13 9.65 33.19 8.13
C LEU A 13 10.58 34.28 7.60
N SER A 14 10.41 35.51 8.07
CA SER A 14 11.35 36.60 7.82
C SER A 14 12.73 36.28 8.44
N PRO A 15 13.82 36.90 7.95
CA PRO A 15 15.17 36.67 8.49
C PRO A 15 15.28 36.87 10.00
N GLN A 16 14.55 37.83 10.57
CA GLN A 16 14.55 38.13 12.01
C GLN A 16 13.78 37.06 12.81
N GLU A 17 12.70 36.51 12.25
CA GLU A 17 11.90 35.47 12.90
C GLU A 17 12.60 34.11 12.87
N ARG A 18 13.50 33.88 11.92
CA ARG A 18 14.26 32.62 11.82
C ARG A 18 15.17 32.37 13.02
N THR A 19 15.63 33.41 13.71
CA THR A 19 16.43 33.29 14.94
C THR A 19 15.58 33.24 16.21
N SER A 20 14.27 33.46 16.10
CA SER A 20 13.33 33.31 17.20
C SER A 20 13.19 31.85 17.63
N GLU A 21 12.61 31.62 18.80
CA GLU A 21 12.32 30.27 19.30
C GLU A 21 11.44 29.45 18.33
N GLU A 22 10.49 30.11 17.65
CA GLU A 22 9.65 29.45 16.63
C GLU A 22 10.47 29.07 15.38
N GLY A 23 11.38 29.95 14.94
CA GLY A 23 12.29 29.67 13.85
C GLY A 23 13.22 28.49 14.15
N LYS A 24 13.81 28.46 15.36
CA LYS A 24 14.62 27.34 15.83
C LYS A 24 13.81 26.04 15.88
N ARG A 25 12.56 26.11 16.35
CA ARG A 25 11.65 24.96 16.43
C ARG A 25 11.33 24.38 15.04
N LEU A 26 11.01 25.23 14.06
CA LEU A 26 10.72 24.81 12.68
C LEU A 26 11.96 24.24 11.98
N PHE A 27 13.13 24.83 12.20
CA PHE A 27 14.39 24.30 11.68
C PHE A 27 14.70 22.91 12.26
N LYS A 28 14.50 22.72 13.57
CA LYS A 28 14.71 21.45 14.28
C LYS A 28 13.70 20.35 13.94
N GLN A 29 12.58 20.66 13.28
CA GLN A 29 11.68 19.62 12.75
C GLN A 29 12.34 18.81 11.63
N GLY A 30 13.15 19.48 10.79
CA GLY A 30 14.03 18.85 9.81
C GLY A 30 13.33 18.05 8.69
N PRO A 31 14.11 17.44 7.76
CA PRO A 31 13.59 16.82 6.55
C PRO A 31 13.04 15.39 6.69
N GLY A 32 12.58 15.02 7.90
CA GLY A 32 12.00 13.71 8.17
C GLY A 32 13.00 12.64 8.67
N PRO A 33 12.56 11.38 8.85
CA PRO A 33 13.32 10.32 9.53
C PRO A 33 14.50 9.74 8.72
N SER A 34 14.53 9.94 7.40
CA SER A 34 15.58 9.43 6.52
C SER A 34 16.84 10.31 6.45
N VAL A 35 16.91 11.34 7.30
CA VAL A 35 18.01 12.31 7.30
C VAL A 35 18.94 12.00 8.48
N PRO A 36 20.27 11.96 8.25
CA PRO A 36 21.24 11.76 9.33
C PRO A 36 21.07 12.80 10.46
N PRO A 37 21.49 12.47 11.69
CA PRO A 37 21.52 13.42 12.79
C PRO A 37 22.30 14.69 12.41
N VAL A 38 21.82 15.85 12.87
CA VAL A 38 22.45 17.15 12.61
C VAL A 38 23.38 17.49 13.78
N TYR A 39 24.58 17.97 13.48
CA TYR A 39 25.56 18.42 14.47
C TYR A 39 25.86 19.89 14.20
N SER A 40 25.80 20.71 15.25
CA SER A 40 26.16 22.12 15.19
C SER A 40 27.66 22.30 15.42
N VAL A 41 28.24 23.30 14.77
CA VAL A 41 29.63 23.71 14.93
C VAL A 41 29.62 25.21 15.19
N ASP A 42 30.25 25.65 16.27
CA ASP A 42 30.32 27.08 16.58
C ASP A 42 31.28 27.78 15.63
N SER A 43 30.74 28.74 14.89
CA SER A 43 31.46 29.59 13.96
C SER A 43 31.47 31.07 14.39
N THR A 44 31.21 31.35 15.68
CA THR A 44 31.13 32.72 16.20
C THR A 44 32.49 33.40 16.27
N ASP A 45 33.53 32.67 16.65
CA ASP A 45 34.91 33.17 16.72
C ASP A 45 35.79 32.48 15.68
N LEU A 46 36.40 33.28 14.80
CA LEU A 46 37.32 32.79 13.78
C LEU A 46 38.70 32.43 14.35
N SER A 47 39.03 32.92 15.55
CA SER A 47 40.32 32.61 16.18
C SER A 47 40.45 31.14 16.58
N THR A 48 39.32 30.46 16.79
CA THR A 48 39.23 29.04 17.16
C THR A 48 38.73 28.16 16.01
N TRP A 49 38.66 28.70 14.79
CA TRP A 49 38.09 28.04 13.61
C TRP A 49 38.68 26.65 13.35
N ASP A 50 40.01 26.51 13.42
CA ASP A 50 40.69 25.23 13.18
C ASP A 50 40.22 24.14 14.16
N GLN A 51 39.93 24.51 15.41
CA GLN A 51 39.43 23.60 16.42
C GLN A 51 37.97 23.21 16.15
N SER A 52 37.12 24.19 15.80
CA SER A 52 35.72 23.95 15.41
C SER A 52 35.60 23.03 14.19
N VAL A 53 36.45 23.23 13.18
CA VAL A 53 36.49 22.38 11.98
C VAL A 53 37.02 20.98 12.30
N ALA A 54 38.04 20.86 13.16
CA ALA A 54 38.54 19.54 13.58
C ALA A 54 37.44 18.69 14.23
N GLN A 55 36.61 19.30 15.10
CA GLN A 55 35.45 18.63 15.69
C GLN A 55 34.42 18.19 14.63
N ALA A 56 34.16 19.02 13.62
CA ALA A 56 33.26 18.67 12.52
C ALA A 56 33.78 17.47 11.71
N ILE A 57 35.09 17.44 11.44
CA ILE A 57 35.75 16.34 10.73
C ILE A 57 35.64 15.03 11.52
N GLU A 58 35.84 15.07 12.84
CA GLU A 58 35.71 13.89 13.71
C GLU A 58 34.32 13.26 13.59
N VAL A 59 33.26 14.07 13.58
CA VAL A 59 31.88 13.60 13.42
C VAL A 59 31.68 12.89 12.08
N VAL A 60 32.18 13.47 10.99
CA VAL A 60 32.07 12.87 9.65
C VAL A 60 32.87 11.57 9.56
N GLN A 61 34.07 11.54 10.13
CA GLN A 61 34.90 10.33 10.16
C GLN A 61 34.22 9.21 10.95
N ALA A 62 33.72 9.49 12.16
CA ALA A 62 32.98 8.52 12.95
C ALA A 62 31.77 7.98 12.18
N TYR A 63 30.98 8.86 11.55
CA TYR A 63 29.82 8.47 10.76
C TYR A 63 30.18 7.55 9.58
N THR A 64 31.22 7.90 8.81
CA THR A 64 31.67 7.08 7.67
C THR A 64 32.24 5.72 8.08
N GLN A 65 32.74 5.61 9.31
CA GLN A 65 33.24 4.35 9.90
C GLN A 65 32.15 3.56 10.64
N GLY A 66 30.91 4.05 10.67
CA GLY A 66 29.81 3.42 11.41
C GLY A 66 29.93 3.52 12.94
N GLN A 67 30.78 4.44 13.43
CA GLN A 67 30.97 4.72 14.85
C GLN A 67 30.08 5.88 15.30
N LEU A 68 29.77 5.93 16.60
CA LEU A 68 29.05 7.04 17.19
C LEU A 68 30.04 8.20 17.43
N PRO A 69 29.76 9.44 16.97
CA PRO A 69 30.60 10.59 17.25
C PRO A 69 30.64 10.91 18.76
N SER A 70 31.75 11.51 19.22
CA SER A 70 31.89 12.02 20.59
C SER A 70 30.93 13.18 20.87
N LEU A 71 30.65 14.00 19.85
CA LEU A 71 29.69 15.09 19.95
C LEU A 71 28.25 14.58 19.94
N SER A 72 27.41 15.16 20.79
CA SER A 72 25.97 14.89 20.77
C SER A 72 25.32 15.61 19.59
N PRO A 73 24.43 14.94 18.83
CA PRO A 73 23.64 15.61 17.81
C PRO A 73 22.65 16.61 18.44
N GLU A 74 22.22 17.57 17.64
CA GLU A 74 21.15 18.50 17.99
C GLU A 74 19.83 17.75 18.24
N PRO A 75 19.09 18.08 19.31
CA PRO A 75 17.82 17.43 19.59
C PRO A 75 16.79 17.77 18.51
N SER A 76 16.33 16.75 17.78
CA SER A 76 15.25 16.91 16.80
C SER A 76 13.90 16.98 17.52
N GLN A 77 13.17 18.09 17.39
CA GLN A 77 11.78 18.19 17.85
C GLN A 77 10.85 17.64 16.79
N ARG A 78 10.95 16.34 16.51
CA ARG A 78 10.06 15.66 15.59
C ARG A 78 8.69 15.51 16.23
N LYS A 79 7.64 16.01 15.56
CA LYS A 79 6.31 15.43 15.77
C LYS A 79 6.38 14.03 15.18
N VAL A 80 6.38 13.00 16.02
CA VAL A 80 6.14 11.61 15.58
C VAL A 80 4.65 11.49 15.25
N ASP A 81 4.19 12.32 14.31
CA ASP A 81 2.89 12.17 13.68
C ASP A 81 3.25 11.69 12.27
N SER A 82 3.10 10.42 11.93
CA SER A 82 1.84 9.70 12.01
C SER A 82 2.15 8.24 11.78
N THR A 83 1.65 7.33 12.59
CA THR A 83 1.46 5.94 12.16
C THR A 83 0.71 5.96 10.84
N VAL A 84 1.41 5.65 9.75
CA VAL A 84 0.83 5.60 8.41
C VAL A 84 -0.03 4.35 8.34
N VAL A 85 -1.32 4.51 8.61
CA VAL A 85 -2.27 3.39 8.55
C VAL A 85 -2.72 3.22 7.11
N ARG A 86 -2.40 2.07 6.52
CA ARG A 86 -2.82 1.71 5.17
C ARG A 86 -4.33 1.41 5.15
N GLN A 87 -5.12 2.30 4.55
CA GLN A 87 -6.55 2.14 4.34
C GLN A 87 -6.83 1.76 2.88
N VAL A 88 -7.75 0.84 2.63
CA VAL A 88 -8.10 0.38 1.27
C VAL A 88 -9.61 0.47 1.08
N CYS A 89 -10.03 1.06 -0.05
CA CYS A 89 -11.44 1.09 -0.44
C CYS A 89 -11.72 0.06 -1.54
N ASP A 90 -12.33 -1.05 -1.18
CA ASP A 90 -12.70 -2.11 -2.13
C ASP A 90 -13.78 -1.65 -3.12
N VAL A 91 -14.70 -0.79 -2.66
CA VAL A 91 -15.76 -0.19 -3.48
C VAL A 91 -15.22 0.65 -4.65
N CYS A 92 -14.00 1.17 -4.50
CA CYS A 92 -13.36 2.01 -5.50
C CYS A 92 -12.21 1.31 -6.22
N GLY A 93 -12.26 -0.02 -6.31
CA GLY A 93 -11.26 -0.83 -7.01
C GLY A 93 -9.96 -0.96 -6.22
N GLY A 94 -10.04 -1.11 -4.88
CA GLY A 94 -8.88 -1.32 -4.03
C GLY A 94 -7.99 -0.08 -3.85
N ARG A 95 -8.56 1.12 -3.98
CA ARG A 95 -7.77 2.36 -3.88
C ARG A 95 -7.19 2.52 -2.47
N VAL A 96 -5.87 2.72 -2.39
CA VAL A 96 -5.09 2.78 -1.13
C VAL A 96 -4.89 4.22 -0.68
N PHE A 97 -5.07 4.46 0.61
CA PHE A 97 -4.86 5.75 1.28
C PHE A 97 -3.94 5.55 2.47
N LEU A 98 -2.96 6.44 2.63
CA LEU A 98 -1.95 6.36 3.68
C LEU A 98 -2.21 7.38 4.80
N HIS A 99 -2.90 8.48 4.48
CA HIS A 99 -3.26 9.50 5.46
C HIS A 99 -4.76 9.51 5.76
N GLN A 100 -5.09 9.73 7.03
CA GLN A 100 -6.47 9.74 7.51
C GLN A 100 -7.35 10.80 6.83
N HIS A 101 -6.79 11.98 6.54
CA HIS A 101 -7.54 13.05 5.87
C HIS A 101 -7.91 12.68 4.42
N GLU A 102 -7.04 11.98 3.71
CA GLU A 102 -7.30 11.48 2.35
C GLU A 102 -8.40 10.41 2.37
N TRP A 103 -8.32 9.47 3.32
CA TRP A 103 -9.32 8.41 3.52
C TRP A 103 -10.71 9.00 3.83
N THR A 104 -10.78 9.91 4.79
CA THR A 104 -12.06 10.54 5.19
C THR A 104 -12.64 11.41 4.08
N GLY A 105 -11.81 12.15 3.35
CA GLY A 105 -12.22 12.90 2.16
C GLY A 105 -12.75 11.97 1.05
N HIS A 106 -12.10 10.83 0.85
CA HIS A 106 -12.53 9.81 -0.10
C HIS A 106 -13.92 9.26 0.20
N LEU A 107 -14.19 8.85 1.44
CA LEU A 107 -15.51 8.33 1.87
C LEU A 107 -16.63 9.35 1.64
N LYS A 108 -16.32 10.65 1.76
CA LYS A 108 -17.25 11.76 1.50
C LYS A 108 -17.30 12.19 0.02
N SER A 109 -16.58 11.54 -0.89
CA SER A 109 -16.56 11.92 -2.30
C SER A 109 -17.84 11.48 -3.04
N LYS A 110 -18.22 12.25 -4.08
CA LYS A 110 -19.34 11.88 -4.97
C LYS A 110 -19.11 10.52 -5.64
N LYS A 111 -17.86 10.24 -6.04
CA LYS A 111 -17.47 8.99 -6.68
C LYS A 111 -17.67 7.78 -5.77
N HIS A 112 -17.19 7.85 -4.51
CA HIS A 112 -17.38 6.74 -3.57
C HIS A 112 -18.86 6.45 -3.34
N ARG A 113 -19.67 7.48 -3.06
CA ARG A 113 -21.13 7.31 -2.89
C ARG A 113 -21.81 6.72 -4.12
N HIS A 114 -21.41 7.15 -5.32
CA HIS A 114 -21.93 6.60 -6.57
C HIS A 114 -21.60 5.11 -6.69
N ASN A 115 -20.34 4.73 -6.47
CA ASN A 115 -19.91 3.32 -6.52
C ASN A 115 -20.63 2.46 -5.48
N VAL A 116 -20.79 2.94 -4.24
CA VAL A 116 -21.59 2.24 -3.20
C VAL A 116 -23.01 1.98 -3.70
N LYS A 117 -23.66 3.00 -4.29
CA LYS A 117 -25.02 2.87 -4.81
C LYS A 117 -25.11 1.89 -5.99
N GLN A 118 -24.10 1.89 -6.87
CA GLN A 118 -24.06 0.97 -8.01
C GLN A 118 -23.85 -0.47 -7.56
N LEU A 119 -22.92 -0.72 -6.62
CA LEU A 119 -22.72 -2.06 -6.05
C LEU A 119 -23.98 -2.60 -5.35
N ALA A 120 -24.75 -1.74 -4.67
CA ALA A 120 -26.02 -2.15 -4.07
C ALA A 120 -27.03 -2.64 -5.11
N ARG A 121 -27.15 -1.93 -6.24
CA ARG A 121 -28.05 -2.30 -7.35
C ARG A 121 -27.59 -3.57 -8.06
N GLU A 122 -26.29 -3.71 -8.30
CA GLU A 122 -25.72 -4.91 -8.90
C GLU A 122 -25.95 -6.13 -8.01
N ARG A 123 -25.77 -5.97 -6.69
CA ARG A 123 -26.06 -7.03 -5.71
C ARG A 123 -27.53 -7.45 -5.72
N GLU A 124 -28.46 -6.51 -5.78
CA GLU A 124 -29.89 -6.81 -5.89
C GLU A 124 -30.21 -7.58 -7.18
N LYS A 125 -29.68 -7.13 -8.32
CA LYS A 125 -29.85 -7.80 -9.61
C LYS A 125 -29.29 -9.23 -9.59
N LEU A 126 -28.10 -9.42 -9.02
CA LEU A 126 -27.49 -10.74 -8.86
C LEU A 126 -28.34 -11.63 -7.95
N SER A 127 -28.85 -11.11 -6.84
CA SER A 127 -29.73 -11.85 -5.94
C SER A 127 -30.99 -12.35 -6.64
N LEU A 128 -31.63 -11.50 -7.46
CA LEU A 128 -32.80 -11.90 -8.25
C LEU A 128 -32.45 -12.98 -9.27
N THR A 129 -31.31 -12.84 -9.94
CA THR A 129 -30.84 -13.81 -10.94
C THR A 129 -30.56 -15.17 -10.33
N LEU A 130 -29.91 -15.20 -9.15
CA LEU A 130 -29.62 -16.43 -8.43
C LEU A 130 -30.90 -17.14 -7.98
N SER A 131 -31.85 -16.40 -7.40
CA SER A 131 -33.15 -16.94 -6.98
C SER A 131 -33.94 -17.55 -8.16
N ALA A 132 -33.95 -16.88 -9.32
CA ALA A 132 -34.58 -17.43 -10.52
C ALA A 132 -33.93 -18.74 -10.98
N ARG A 133 -32.58 -18.84 -10.93
CA ARG A 133 -31.86 -20.06 -11.29
C ARG A 133 -32.12 -21.20 -10.31
N GLU A 134 -32.20 -20.90 -9.02
CA GLU A 134 -32.56 -21.88 -7.99
C GLU A 134 -33.97 -22.44 -8.20
N GLY A 135 -34.93 -21.61 -8.62
CA GLY A 135 -36.27 -22.05 -8.99
C GLY A 135 -36.28 -23.05 -10.15
N GLN A 136 -35.56 -22.73 -11.23
CA GLN A 136 -35.43 -23.62 -12.40
C GLN A 136 -34.82 -24.97 -12.02
N LEU A 137 -33.77 -24.99 -11.21
CA LEU A 137 -33.15 -26.24 -10.76
C LEU A 137 -34.11 -27.09 -9.91
N ARG A 138 -35.01 -26.47 -9.13
CA ARG A 138 -36.04 -27.20 -8.36
C ARG A 138 -37.12 -27.80 -9.27
N GLU A 139 -37.51 -27.11 -10.33
CA GLU A 139 -38.46 -27.62 -11.33
C GLU A 139 -37.85 -28.74 -12.18
N GLU A 140 -36.58 -28.61 -12.58
CA GLU A 140 -35.80 -29.63 -13.29
C GLU A 140 -35.60 -30.90 -12.45
N THR A 141 -35.41 -30.78 -11.13
CA THR A 141 -35.21 -31.92 -10.21
C THR A 141 -36.52 -32.54 -9.70
N SER A 142 -37.66 -31.88 -9.87
CA SER A 142 -38.99 -32.39 -9.47
C SER A 142 -39.79 -33.02 -10.62
N SER A 143 -39.30 -32.93 -11.86
CA SER A 143 -39.86 -33.70 -12.98
C SER A 143 -39.42 -35.18 -12.89
N PRO A 144 -40.36 -36.14 -12.79
CA PRO A 144 -40.01 -37.56 -12.74
C PRO A 144 -39.36 -38.00 -14.05
N LEU A 145 -38.27 -38.77 -13.94
CA LEU A 145 -37.73 -39.61 -15.01
C LEU A 145 -38.87 -40.42 -15.65
N GLN A 146 -39.31 -40.03 -16.84
CA GLN A 146 -39.92 -40.94 -17.82
C GLN A 146 -38.75 -41.56 -18.59
N SER A 147 -38.20 -42.66 -18.06
CA SER A 147 -38.49 -44.04 -18.44
C SER A 147 -38.22 -44.35 -19.92
N SER A 148 -37.09 -45.03 -20.11
CA SER A 148 -36.88 -46.10 -21.07
C SER A 148 -38.13 -46.92 -21.43
N HIS A 149 -38.42 -47.03 -22.73
CA HIS A 149 -38.90 -48.24 -23.44
C HIS A 149 -38.84 -47.91 -24.95
N ASP A 150 -37.77 -48.30 -25.63
CA ASP A 150 -37.60 -49.57 -26.37
C ASP A 150 -38.11 -49.48 -27.82
N ARG A 151 -37.15 -49.48 -28.76
CA ARG A 151 -37.31 -50.05 -30.09
C ARG A 151 -36.11 -50.95 -30.37
N ASP A 152 -36.38 -52.23 -30.18
CA ASP A 152 -35.53 -53.35 -30.54
C ASP A 152 -35.48 -53.59 -32.06
N HIS A 153 -34.36 -54.18 -32.47
CA HIS A 153 -34.01 -54.85 -33.74
C HIS A 153 -33.49 -53.99 -34.92
N ASN A 154 -32.17 -54.09 -35.16
CA ASN A 154 -31.66 -55.05 -36.12
C ASN A 154 -30.16 -55.35 -35.88
N GLU A 155 -29.82 -56.63 -35.84
CA GLU A 155 -28.45 -57.15 -35.76
C GLU A 155 -27.66 -56.88 -37.05
N ASP A 156 -26.36 -56.71 -36.83
CA ASP A 156 -25.25 -57.38 -37.51
C ASP A 156 -24.31 -56.49 -38.32
N SER A 157 -23.07 -56.39 -37.81
CA SER A 157 -21.81 -56.49 -38.55
C SER A 157 -20.67 -55.93 -37.70
N GLN A 158 -19.85 -56.86 -37.19
CA GLN A 158 -18.55 -56.62 -36.58
C GLN A 158 -17.53 -56.16 -37.62
N THR A 159 -16.65 -55.24 -37.22
CA THR A 159 -15.20 -55.08 -37.54
C THR A 159 -14.82 -53.68 -37.02
N GLU A 160 -13.69 -53.34 -36.41
CA GLU A 160 -12.45 -53.98 -36.03
C GLU A 160 -11.75 -52.98 -35.08
N ILE A 161 -11.02 -53.54 -34.12
CA ILE A 161 -10.01 -52.95 -33.22
C ILE A 161 -8.97 -52.02 -33.90
N THR A 162 -8.57 -50.94 -33.19
CA THR A 162 -7.19 -50.59 -32.71
C THR A 162 -7.25 -49.18 -32.09
N ASP A 163 -7.05 -49.00 -30.78
CA ASP A 163 -5.76 -48.82 -30.07
C ASP A 163 -4.97 -47.55 -30.44
N THR A 164 -4.73 -46.69 -29.43
CA THR A 164 -3.44 -46.10 -29.00
C THR A 164 -3.51 -44.60 -28.64
N GLY A 165 -3.06 -44.28 -27.41
CA GLY A 165 -2.25 -43.09 -27.09
C GLY A 165 -2.99 -41.86 -26.54
N ASP A 166 -2.96 -41.50 -25.26
CA ASP A 166 -1.85 -41.13 -24.34
C ASP A 166 -1.63 -39.61 -24.23
N GLY A 167 -1.43 -39.13 -22.97
CA GLY A 167 -0.95 -37.80 -22.59
C GLY A 167 -2.05 -36.78 -22.21
N GLY A 168 -2.36 -36.46 -20.95
CA GLY A 168 -1.54 -36.51 -19.74
C GLY A 168 -0.71 -35.23 -19.57
N LEU A 169 -1.30 -34.15 -19.02
CA LEU A 169 -0.53 -33.01 -18.49
C LEU A 169 -1.17 -32.52 -17.18
N ALA A 170 -0.66 -33.07 -16.08
CA ALA A 170 -0.78 -32.50 -14.75
C ALA A 170 0.27 -31.39 -14.58
N HIS A 171 -0.13 -30.23 -14.06
CA HIS A 171 0.78 -29.30 -13.43
C HIS A 171 0.39 -29.12 -11.96
N THR A 172 1.21 -29.73 -11.11
CA THR A 172 1.22 -29.58 -9.66
C THR A 172 2.05 -28.37 -9.22
N ALA A 173 1.73 -27.92 -8.02
CA ALA A 173 2.60 -27.36 -6.99
C ALA A 173 2.88 -25.85 -7.01
N GLY A 174 2.75 -25.25 -5.82
CA GLY A 174 3.34 -23.95 -5.54
C GLY A 174 2.84 -23.22 -4.30
N SER A 175 2.65 -23.89 -3.16
CA SER A 175 2.57 -23.22 -1.86
C SER A 175 3.79 -22.33 -1.64
N ARG A 176 3.59 -21.09 -1.18
CA ARG A 176 4.59 -20.41 -0.36
C ARG A 176 3.93 -19.43 0.59
N ALA A 177 3.92 -19.82 1.86
CA ALA A 177 3.88 -18.92 3.00
C ALA A 177 5.05 -17.95 2.92
N ILE A 178 4.82 -16.65 3.14
CA ILE A 178 5.30 -15.83 4.28
C ILE A 178 4.33 -14.65 4.43
#